data_AF-A0A523AVQ6-F1
#
_entry.id   AF-A0A523AVQ6-F1
#
_cell.length_a   1.000
_cell.length_b   1.000
_cell.length_c   1.000
_cell.angle_alpha   90.00
_cell.angle_beta   90.00
_cell.angle_gamma   90.00
#
_symmetry.space_group_name_H-M   'P 1'
#
loop_
_entity.id
_entity.type
_entity.pdbx_description
1 polymer ?
#
loop_
_entity_poly.entity_id
_entity_poly.type
_entity_poly.pdbx_seq_one_letter_code
_entity_poly.pdbx_strand_id
1 'polypeptide(L)'
;FLTYSDKDLVLVDWYSALIYEQEGYADDYVRMIELAKIQLLELKTYDFLLDLETEKAYSTLRTIFPKRMGIRWGSKSYQELMKTSSELAELRVEIMEYVGDLRNILKFTGEWYLGKLYRLASERFRISEWLSLVDKKLDQLQELYAMAMERVDAQHASSLEFLSLLLIAAIVLLEVIMILKM
;
A
#
# COMPACT_ATOMS: atom_id res chain seq x y z
N PHE A 1 5.39 -4.50 32.68
CA PHE A 1 6.58 -5.17 33.25
C PHE A 1 6.38 -6.66 33.12
N LEU A 2 7.46 -7.39 32.85
CA LEU A 2 7.43 -8.84 32.68
C LEU A 2 8.48 -9.44 33.63
N THR A 3 8.04 -10.42 34.41
CA THR A 3 8.89 -11.17 35.35
C THR A 3 8.86 -12.63 34.90
N TYR A 4 10.03 -13.18 34.59
CA TYR A 4 10.21 -14.54 34.05
C TYR A 4 10.57 -15.54 35.16
N SER A 5 11.47 -15.12 36.05
CA SER A 5 11.83 -15.77 37.32
C SER A 5 11.60 -14.77 38.46
N ASP A 6 11.55 -15.21 39.72
CA ASP A 6 11.47 -14.32 40.91
C ASP A 6 12.65 -13.30 40.98
N LYS A 7 13.63 -13.42 40.09
CA LYS A 7 14.83 -12.59 40.00
C LYS A 7 15.02 -11.82 38.69
N ASP A 8 14.11 -11.94 37.72
CA ASP A 8 14.24 -11.25 36.43
C ASP A 8 13.12 -10.23 36.21
N LEU A 9 13.47 -9.00 35.81
CA LEU A 9 12.54 -7.90 35.56
C LEU A 9 12.89 -7.19 34.26
N VAL A 10 11.96 -7.21 33.30
CA VAL A 10 12.06 -6.43 32.07
C VAL A 10 10.95 -5.38 31.99
N LEU A 11 11.36 -4.14 31.86
CA LEU A 11 10.53 -2.96 31.65
C LEU A 11 10.90 -2.34 30.31
N VAL A 12 9.94 -2.31 29.39
CA VAL A 12 10.12 -1.66 28.08
C VAL A 12 9.29 -0.38 28.07
N ASP A 13 9.95 0.73 27.79
CA ASP A 13 9.33 2.01 27.48
C ASP A 13 9.66 2.44 26.05
N TRP A 14 9.01 3.49 25.58
CA TRP A 14 9.18 4.00 24.22
C TRP A 14 10.62 4.41 23.90
N TYR A 15 11.32 4.99 24.88
CA TYR A 15 12.67 5.54 24.70
C TYR A 15 13.76 4.73 25.38
N SER A 16 13.41 3.84 26.29
CA SER A 16 14.36 3.11 27.12
C SER A 16 13.80 1.75 27.51
N ALA A 17 14.69 0.82 27.83
CA ALA A 17 14.33 -0.43 28.46
C ALA A 17 15.24 -0.66 29.67
N LEU A 18 14.66 -1.18 30.76
CA LEU A 18 15.37 -1.64 31.93
C LEU A 18 15.26 -3.16 31.98
N ILE A 19 16.41 -3.82 31.88
CA ILE A 19 16.54 -5.27 31.93
C ILE A 19 17.36 -5.59 33.18
N TYR A 20 16.73 -6.25 34.15
CA TYR A 20 17.40 -6.83 35.30
C TYR A 20 17.28 -8.34 35.17
N GLU A 21 18.42 -9.01 35.07
CA GLU A 21 18.46 -10.45 34.85
C GLU A 21 19.74 -11.04 35.47
N GLN A 22 19.63 -12.23 36.05
CA GLN A 22 20.74 -12.92 36.72
C GLN A 22 21.29 -14.15 35.97
N GLU A 23 20.63 -14.63 34.92
CA GLU A 23 20.95 -15.93 34.28
C GLU A 23 21.79 -15.84 32.99
N GLY A 24 22.01 -14.65 32.42
CA GLY A 24 22.90 -14.42 31.28
C GLY A 24 22.24 -14.35 29.89
N TYR A 25 20.91 -14.30 29.81
CA TYR A 25 20.07 -14.14 28.63
C TYR A 25 19.75 -12.69 28.25
N ALA A 26 20.41 -11.71 28.88
CA ALA A 26 20.19 -10.28 28.66
C ALA A 26 20.28 -9.88 27.18
N ASP A 27 21.17 -10.53 26.42
CA ASP A 27 21.35 -10.28 25.00
C ASP A 27 20.11 -10.65 24.17
N ASP A 28 19.43 -11.75 24.50
CA ASP A 28 18.22 -12.18 23.80
C ASP A 28 17.05 -11.23 24.05
N TYR A 29 16.94 -10.68 25.26
CA TYR A 29 15.95 -9.63 25.56
C TYR A 29 16.21 -8.35 24.77
N VAL A 30 17.47 -7.92 24.69
CA VAL A 30 17.86 -6.74 23.90
C VAL A 30 17.52 -6.96 22.43
N ARG A 31 17.88 -8.13 21.86
CA ARG A 31 17.57 -8.47 20.46
C ARG A 31 16.08 -8.45 20.16
N MET A 32 15.24 -8.95 21.07
CA MET A 32 13.78 -8.93 20.87
C MET A 32 13.20 -7.51 20.89
N ILE A 33 13.72 -6.64 21.77
CA ILE A 33 13.31 -5.23 21.83
C ILE A 33 13.81 -4.49 20.59
N GLU A 34 15.04 -4.75 20.16
CA GLU A 34 15.64 -4.20 18.94
C GLU A 34 14.85 -4.59 17.70
N LEU A 35 14.46 -5.87 17.58
CA LEU A 35 13.62 -6.36 16.50
C LEU A 35 12.30 -5.60 16.42
N ALA A 36 11.59 -5.42 17.54
CA ALA A 36 10.34 -4.66 17.56
C ALA A 36 10.54 -3.18 17.17
N LYS A 37 11.70 -2.60 17.51
CA LYS A 37 12.05 -1.22 17.14
C LYS A 37 12.39 -1.07 15.65
N ILE A 38 13.08 -2.05 15.06
CA ILE A 38 13.37 -2.10 13.62
C ILE A 38 12.06 -2.18 12.83
N GLN A 39 11.12 -3.01 13.25
CA GLN A 39 9.80 -3.11 12.60
C GLN A 39 9.02 -1.80 12.64
N LEU A 40 9.08 -1.09 13.76
CA LEU A 40 8.48 0.24 13.85
C LEU A 40 9.12 1.21 12.85
N LEU A 41 10.44 1.14 12.67
CA LEU A 41 11.17 1.99 11.73
C LEU A 41 10.78 1.67 10.27
N GLU A 42 10.62 0.40 9.92
CA GLU A 42 10.18 -0.02 8.59
C GLU A 42 8.76 0.48 8.30
N LEU A 43 7.82 0.29 9.24
CA LEU A 43 6.45 0.80 9.09
C LEU A 43 6.41 2.32 8.89
N LYS A 44 7.24 3.07 9.62
CA LYS A 44 7.38 4.53 9.42
C LYS A 44 7.97 4.87 8.05
N THR A 45 8.87 4.04 7.55
CA THR A 45 9.47 4.23 6.23
C THR A 45 8.44 3.97 5.14
N TYR A 46 7.64 2.91 5.26
CA TYR A 46 6.52 2.66 4.34
C TYR A 46 5.49 3.79 4.39
N ASP A 47 5.13 4.27 5.58
CA ASP A 47 4.21 5.41 5.73
C ASP A 47 4.70 6.66 4.96
N PHE A 48 5.99 6.97 5.06
CA PHE A 48 6.61 8.07 4.33
C PHE A 48 6.66 7.84 2.81
N LEU A 49 7.00 6.63 2.37
CA LEU A 49 7.02 6.28 0.95
C LEU A 49 5.63 6.37 0.32
N LEU A 50 4.60 5.93 1.04
CA LEU A 50 3.20 6.03 0.60
C LEU A 50 2.72 7.47 0.50
N ASP A 51 3.19 8.37 1.38
CA ASP A 51 2.89 9.81 1.25
C ASP A 51 3.49 10.38 -0.03
N LEU A 52 4.73 10.03 -0.36
CA LEU A 52 5.36 10.44 -1.62
C LEU A 52 4.63 9.88 -2.84
N GLU A 53 4.23 8.61 -2.82
CA GLU A 53 3.46 8.00 -3.91
C GLU A 53 2.07 8.61 -4.04
N THR A 54 1.45 9.01 -2.93
CA THR A 54 0.17 9.74 -2.94
C THR A 54 0.31 11.08 -3.65
N GLU A 55 1.36 11.85 -3.35
CA GLU A 55 1.63 13.11 -4.05
C GLU A 55 1.87 12.90 -5.55
N LYS A 56 2.66 11.87 -5.91
CA LYS A 56 2.88 11.48 -7.30
C LYS A 56 1.57 11.11 -7.99
N ALA A 57 0.74 10.28 -7.37
CA ALA A 57 -0.57 9.88 -7.89
C ALA A 57 -1.42 11.11 -8.20
N TYR A 58 -1.54 12.07 -7.27
CA TYR A 58 -2.26 13.32 -7.52
C TYR A 58 -1.68 14.13 -8.69
N SER A 59 -0.35 14.17 -8.83
CA SER A 59 0.31 14.87 -9.95
C SER A 59 0.05 14.19 -11.30
N THR A 60 0.11 12.86 -11.33
CA THR A 60 -0.17 12.03 -12.50
C THR A 60 -1.63 12.19 -12.92
N LEU A 61 -2.57 12.11 -11.98
CA LEU A 61 -3.99 12.32 -12.24
C LEU A 61 -4.28 13.72 -12.75
N ARG A 62 -3.61 14.76 -12.23
CA ARG A 62 -3.77 16.12 -12.76
C ARG A 62 -3.28 16.26 -14.21
N THR A 63 -2.23 15.51 -14.55
CA THR A 63 -1.65 15.49 -15.90
C THR A 63 -2.50 14.68 -16.86
N ILE A 64 -3.05 13.56 -16.38
CA ILE A 64 -3.96 12.68 -17.13
C ILE A 64 -5.31 13.36 -17.32
N PHE A 65 -5.84 14.09 -16.31
CA PHE A 65 -7.13 14.79 -16.36
C PHE A 65 -6.98 16.33 -16.47
N PRO A 66 -6.44 16.89 -17.56
CA PRO A 66 -6.37 18.33 -17.73
C PRO A 66 -7.78 18.93 -17.81
N LYS A 67 -7.97 20.10 -17.17
CA LYS A 67 -9.21 20.91 -17.26
C LYS A 67 -9.59 21.32 -18.69
N ARG A 68 -8.71 21.15 -19.68
CA ARG A 68 -9.00 21.39 -21.09
C ARG A 68 -9.13 20.07 -21.83
N MET A 69 -10.32 19.91 -22.41
CA MET A 69 -10.81 18.85 -23.29
C MET A 69 -9.99 18.78 -24.58
N GLY A 70 -8.72 18.41 -24.48
CA GLY A 70 -7.81 18.22 -25.62
C GLY A 70 -7.60 16.73 -25.88
N ILE A 71 -7.84 16.30 -27.12
CA ILE A 71 -7.77 14.92 -27.63
C ILE A 71 -6.31 14.43 -27.71
N ARG A 72 -5.59 14.41 -26.59
CA ARG A 72 -4.22 13.88 -26.47
C ARG A 72 -4.13 12.80 -25.39
N TRP A 73 -5.14 11.95 -25.31
CA TRP A 73 -5.21 10.85 -24.36
C TRP A 73 -4.75 9.60 -25.10
N GLY A 74 -3.45 9.30 -24.98
CA GLY A 74 -2.84 8.13 -25.63
C GLY A 74 -2.81 6.92 -24.69
N SER A 75 -2.73 5.71 -25.26
CA SER A 75 -2.66 4.44 -24.53
C SER A 75 -1.52 4.36 -23.49
N LYS A 76 -0.53 5.25 -23.55
CA LYS A 76 0.55 5.37 -22.56
C LYS A 76 0.04 5.71 -21.16
N SER A 77 -0.93 6.62 -21.02
CA SER A 77 -1.45 6.99 -19.70
C SER A 77 -2.21 5.85 -19.02
N TYR A 78 -2.90 5.01 -19.81
CA TYR A 78 -3.56 3.81 -19.32
C TYR A 78 -2.55 2.74 -18.87
N GLN A 79 -1.50 2.50 -19.65
CA GLN A 79 -0.43 1.56 -19.29
C GLN A 79 0.32 1.98 -18.02
N GLU A 80 0.58 3.28 -17.85
CA GLU A 80 1.21 3.81 -16.64
C GLU A 80 0.32 3.63 -15.40
N LEU A 81 -0.98 3.94 -15.48
CA LEU A 81 -1.93 3.73 -14.38
C LEU A 81 -2.02 2.25 -13.98
N MET A 82 -2.12 1.35 -14.96
CA MET A 82 -2.22 -0.08 -14.72
C MET A 82 -0.94 -0.65 -14.09
N LYS A 83 0.24 -0.17 -14.54
CA LYS A 83 1.53 -0.57 -13.97
C LYS A 83 1.63 -0.14 -12.50
N THR A 84 1.35 1.13 -12.20
CA THR A 84 1.46 1.64 -10.82
C THR A 84 0.44 0.98 -9.89
N SER A 85 -0.78 0.72 -10.36
CA SER A 85 -1.76 -0.03 -9.57
C SER A 85 -1.29 -1.46 -9.24
N SER A 86 -0.57 -2.12 -10.16
CA SER A 86 -0.03 -3.46 -9.93
C SER A 86 1.13 -3.44 -8.94
N GLU A 87 2.04 -2.47 -9.06
CA GLU A 87 3.17 -2.29 -8.14
C GLU A 87 2.68 -2.05 -6.69
N LEU A 88 1.59 -1.29 -6.53
CA LEU A 88 0.97 -1.07 -5.22
C LEU A 88 0.34 -2.33 -4.62
N ALA A 89 -0.29 -3.16 -5.46
CA ALA A 89 -0.85 -4.43 -5.02
C ALA A 89 0.25 -5.39 -4.56
N GLU A 90 1.40 -5.40 -5.24
CA GLU A 90 2.58 -6.20 -4.86
C GLU A 90 3.17 -5.73 -3.54
N LEU A 91 3.37 -4.41 -3.36
CA LEU A 91 3.83 -3.84 -2.09
C LEU A 91 2.89 -4.19 -0.92
N ARG A 92 1.58 -4.22 -1.14
CA ARG A 92 0.60 -4.63 -0.13
C ARG A 92 0.80 -6.09 0.27
N VAL A 93 1.02 -6.98 -0.70
CA VAL A 93 1.28 -8.40 -0.43
C VAL A 93 2.55 -8.55 0.39
N GLU A 94 3.63 -7.86 0.02
CA GLU A 94 4.91 -7.87 0.74
C GLU A 94 4.73 -7.41 2.20
N ILE A 95 4.04 -6.27 2.43
CA ILE A 95 3.80 -5.76 3.78
C ILE A 95 2.92 -6.73 4.60
N MET A 96 1.89 -7.31 3.99
CA MET A 96 1.03 -8.28 4.67
C MET A 96 1.73 -9.60 4.99
N GLU A 97 2.60 -10.07 4.10
CA GLU A 97 3.44 -11.25 4.31
C GLU A 97 4.44 -11.00 5.44
N TYR A 98 5.15 -9.87 5.40
CA TYR A 98 6.07 -9.46 6.45
C TYR A 98 5.37 -9.46 7.81
N VAL A 99 4.22 -8.80 7.92
CA VAL A 99 3.40 -8.77 9.14
C VAL A 99 2.91 -10.16 9.58
N GLY A 100 2.51 -10.98 8.61
CA GLY A 100 2.08 -12.36 8.85
C GLY A 100 3.19 -13.19 9.48
N ASP A 101 4.40 -13.08 8.94
CA ASP A 101 5.61 -13.71 9.45
C ASP A 101 5.99 -13.18 10.83
N LEU A 102 5.86 -11.87 11.07
CA LEU A 102 6.09 -11.26 12.38
C LEU A 102 5.14 -11.80 13.46
N ARG A 103 3.87 -12.02 13.13
CA ARG A 103 2.91 -12.67 14.05
C ARG A 103 3.24 -14.14 14.29
N ASN A 104 3.96 -14.78 13.36
CA ASN A 104 4.36 -16.19 13.40
C ASN A 104 5.76 -16.44 13.98
N ILE A 105 6.62 -15.42 14.16
CA ILE A 105 7.93 -15.57 14.84
C ILE A 105 7.79 -16.20 16.23
N LEU A 106 6.64 -16.00 16.88
CA LEU A 106 6.24 -16.67 18.12
C LEU A 106 6.20 -18.21 18.02
N LYS A 107 6.01 -18.78 16.83
CA LYS A 107 6.05 -20.24 16.61
C LYS A 107 7.47 -20.78 16.44
N PHE A 108 8.41 -19.95 15.97
CA PHE A 108 9.78 -20.37 15.67
C PHE A 108 10.77 -20.14 16.82
N THR A 109 10.44 -19.23 17.75
CA THR A 109 11.35 -18.87 18.85
C THR A 109 11.44 -19.94 19.94
N GLY A 110 10.53 -20.94 19.99
CA GLY A 110 10.59 -22.08 20.91
C GLY A 110 10.45 -21.75 22.40
N GLU A 111 10.75 -20.51 22.78
CA GLU A 111 10.82 -20.01 24.14
C GLU A 111 9.68 -19.01 24.37
N TRP A 112 8.67 -19.48 25.08
CA TRP A 112 7.44 -18.74 25.43
C TRP A 112 7.69 -17.33 25.98
N TYR A 113 8.82 -17.10 26.65
CA TYR A 113 9.12 -15.83 27.31
C TYR A 113 9.59 -14.73 26.34
N LEU A 114 10.40 -15.07 25.32
CA LEU A 114 10.83 -14.12 24.28
C LEU A 114 9.64 -13.61 23.50
N GLY A 115 8.70 -14.51 23.21
CA GLY A 115 7.46 -14.13 22.55
C GLY A 115 6.58 -13.19 23.36
N LYS A 116 6.53 -13.37 24.68
CA LYS A 116 5.79 -12.49 25.59
C LYS A 116 6.46 -11.11 25.70
N LEU A 117 7.79 -11.06 25.70
CA LEU A 117 8.55 -9.80 25.68
C LEU A 117 8.32 -9.04 24.37
N TYR A 118 8.44 -9.72 23.24
CA TYR A 118 8.16 -9.14 21.94
C TYR A 118 6.75 -8.56 21.89
N ARG A 119 5.72 -9.31 22.35
CA ARG A 119 4.34 -8.80 22.38
C ARG A 119 4.20 -7.51 23.21
N LEU A 120 4.83 -7.45 24.39
CA LEU A 120 4.85 -6.22 25.21
C LEU A 120 5.55 -5.06 24.50
N ALA A 121 6.69 -5.32 23.87
CA ALA A 121 7.42 -4.31 23.11
C ALA A 121 6.58 -3.80 21.91
N SER A 122 5.96 -4.70 21.15
CA SER A 122 5.08 -4.35 20.03
C SER A 122 3.85 -3.55 20.45
N GLU A 123 3.22 -3.90 21.58
CA GLU A 123 2.13 -3.12 22.18
C GLU A 123 2.63 -1.74 22.60
N ARG A 124 3.79 -1.66 23.26
CA ARG A 124 4.37 -0.38 23.71
C ARG A 124 4.74 0.51 22.53
N PHE A 125 5.31 -0.06 21.48
CA PHE A 125 5.67 0.62 20.23
C PHE A 125 4.48 0.86 19.29
N ARG A 126 3.28 0.41 19.65
CA ARG A 126 2.04 0.59 18.89
C ARG A 126 2.17 0.08 17.44
N ILE A 127 2.90 -1.01 17.24
CA ILE A 127 3.20 -1.57 15.90
C ILE A 127 1.90 -1.88 15.15
N SER A 128 0.90 -2.46 15.81
CA SER A 128 -0.41 -2.77 15.20
C SER A 128 -1.14 -1.53 14.69
N GLU A 129 -0.95 -0.38 15.34
CA GLU A 129 -1.60 0.87 14.95
C GLU A 129 -0.91 1.48 13.74
N TRP A 130 0.43 1.50 13.74
CA TRP A 130 1.22 1.90 12.57
C TRP A 130 0.91 1.04 11.35
N LEU A 131 0.79 -0.26 11.54
CA LEU A 131 0.37 -1.16 10.48
C LEU A 131 -1.00 -0.78 9.91
N SER A 132 -1.98 -0.52 10.77
CA SER A 132 -3.34 -0.13 10.35
C SER A 132 -3.34 1.19 9.58
N LEU A 133 -2.44 2.12 9.92
CA LEU A 133 -2.27 3.38 9.19
C LEU A 133 -1.70 3.16 7.79
N VAL A 134 -0.66 2.32 7.67
CA VAL A 134 -0.06 1.95 6.38
C VAL A 134 -1.07 1.23 5.48
N ASP A 135 -1.80 0.26 6.03
CA ASP A 135 -2.85 -0.48 5.30
C ASP A 135 -3.95 0.46 4.78
N LYS A 136 -4.40 1.39 5.62
CA LYS A 136 -5.38 2.40 5.20
C LYS A 136 -4.86 3.32 4.09
N LYS A 137 -3.59 3.74 4.14
CA LYS A 137 -2.99 4.56 3.08
C LYS A 137 -2.89 3.79 1.76
N LEU A 138 -2.52 2.51 1.81
CA LEU A 138 -2.51 1.61 0.66
C LEU A 138 -3.90 1.49 0.03
N ASP A 139 -4.92 1.20 0.85
CA ASP A 139 -6.30 1.08 0.39
C ASP A 139 -6.79 2.37 -0.29
N GLN A 140 -6.50 3.54 0.30
CA GLN A 140 -6.84 4.84 -0.28
C GLN A 140 -6.15 5.10 -1.62
N LEU A 141 -4.87 4.72 -1.73
CA LEU A 141 -4.10 4.88 -2.96
C LEU A 141 -4.64 3.94 -4.04
N GLN A 142 -4.94 2.69 -3.70
CA GLN A 142 -5.54 1.72 -4.62
C GLN A 142 -6.92 2.18 -5.10
N GLU A 143 -7.77 2.69 -4.22
CA GLU A 143 -9.08 3.25 -4.57
C GLU A 143 -8.92 4.44 -5.53
N LEU A 144 -7.97 5.33 -5.27
CA LEU A 144 -7.67 6.47 -6.13
C LEU A 144 -7.26 6.02 -7.55
N TYR A 145 -6.40 5.00 -7.68
CA TYR A 145 -6.01 4.43 -8.97
C TYR A 145 -7.18 3.70 -9.66
N ALA A 146 -8.01 2.98 -8.91
CA ALA A 146 -9.20 2.32 -9.45
C ALA A 146 -10.21 3.33 -10.02
N MET A 147 -10.49 4.43 -9.31
CA MET A 147 -11.34 5.52 -9.79
C MET A 147 -10.75 6.19 -11.05
N ALA A 148 -9.42 6.35 -11.09
CA ALA A 148 -8.74 6.89 -12.26
C ALA A 148 -8.91 5.98 -13.48
N MET A 149 -8.77 4.67 -13.26
CA MET A 149 -8.94 3.65 -14.28
C MET A 149 -10.36 3.63 -14.82
N GLU A 150 -11.38 3.60 -13.96
CA GLU A 150 -12.79 3.65 -14.35
C GLU A 150 -13.11 4.86 -15.22
N ARG A 151 -12.53 6.02 -14.90
CA ARG A 151 -12.72 7.24 -15.69
C ARG A 151 -12.07 7.17 -17.07
N VAL A 152 -10.92 6.50 -17.19
CA VAL A 152 -10.27 6.25 -18.47
C VAL A 152 -11.09 5.24 -19.29
N ASP A 153 -11.58 4.17 -18.68
CA ASP A 153 -12.45 3.17 -19.33
C ASP A 153 -13.75 3.79 -19.84
N ALA A 154 -14.40 4.63 -19.03
CA ALA A 154 -15.61 5.35 -19.44
C ALA A 154 -15.35 6.29 -20.62
N GLN A 155 -14.18 6.96 -20.67
CA GLN A 155 -13.79 7.77 -21.83
C GLN A 155 -13.53 6.92 -23.07
N HIS A 156 -12.86 5.76 -22.93
CA HIS A 156 -12.64 4.84 -24.04
C HIS A 156 -13.97 4.31 -24.59
N ALA A 157 -14.90 3.92 -23.72
CA ALA A 157 -16.24 3.49 -24.11
C ALA A 157 -17.00 4.60 -24.85
N SER A 158 -16.99 5.83 -24.33
CA SER A 158 -17.62 6.98 -24.99
C SER A 158 -16.97 7.32 -26.35
N SER A 159 -15.65 7.19 -26.45
CA SER A 159 -14.93 7.40 -27.71
C SER A 159 -15.25 6.32 -28.74
N LEU A 160 -15.37 5.06 -28.31
CA LEU A 160 -15.80 3.95 -29.16
C LEU A 160 -17.24 4.15 -29.63
N GLU A 161 -18.13 4.59 -28.75
CA GLU A 161 -19.51 4.91 -29.11
C GLU A 161 -19.56 6.04 -30.13
N PHE A 162 -18.86 7.15 -29.88
CA PHE A 162 -18.77 8.27 -30.82
C PHE A 162 -18.18 7.85 -32.18
N LEU A 163 -17.10 7.05 -32.18
CA LEU A 163 -16.49 6.53 -33.40
C LEU A 163 -17.48 5.65 -34.17
N SER A 164 -18.21 4.77 -33.49
CA SER A 164 -19.23 3.91 -34.10
C SER A 164 -20.40 4.71 -34.68
N LEU A 165 -20.87 5.75 -33.97
CA LEU A 165 -21.90 6.67 -34.46
C LEU A 165 -21.43 7.43 -35.71
N LEU A 166 -20.19 7.91 -35.71
CA LEU A 166 -19.58 8.60 -36.85
C LEU A 166 -19.47 7.66 -38.06
N LEU A 167 -19.05 6.41 -37.83
CA LEU A 167 -18.94 5.39 -38.87
C LEU A 167 -20.31 5.07 -39.49
N ILE A 168 -21.35 4.91 -38.68
CA ILE A 168 -22.74 4.72 -39.13
C ILE A 168 -23.21 5.93 -39.94
N ALA A 169 -23.00 7.15 -39.42
CA ALA A 169 -23.40 8.38 -40.11
C ALA A 169 -22.69 8.53 -41.47
N ALA A 170 -21.41 8.16 -41.56
CA ALA A 170 -20.64 8.19 -42.81
C ALA A 170 -21.19 7.19 -43.84
N ILE A 171 -21.55 5.98 -43.43
CA ILE A 171 -22.16 4.97 -44.31
C ILE A 171 -23.49 5.46 -44.88
N VAL A 172 -24.37 5.98 -44.02
CA VAL A 172 -25.70 6.48 -44.42
C VAL A 172 -25.57 7.65 -45.40
N LEU A 173 -24.66 8.59 -45.13
CA LEU A 173 -24.40 9.71 -46.04
C LEU A 173 -23.93 9.23 -47.42
N LEU A 174 -23.07 8.21 -47.46
CA LEU A 174 -22.57 7.65 -48.70
C LEU A 174 -23.70 6.99 -49.52
N GLU A 175 -24.58 6.24 -48.86
CA GLU A 175 -25.78 5.66 -49.51
C GLU A 175 -26.71 6.74 -50.05
N VAL A 176 -27.00 7.79 -49.28
CA VAL A 176 -27.87 8.89 -49.72
C VAL A 176 -27.26 9.61 -50.94
N ILE A 177 -25.95 9.87 -50.93
CA ILE A 177 -25.25 10.48 -52.07
C ILE A 177 -25.32 9.57 -53.30
N MET A 178 -25.17 8.25 -53.12
CA MET A 178 -25.25 7.28 -54.20
C MET A 178 -26.65 7.25 -54.83
N ILE A 179 -27.70 7.25 -54.01
CA ILE A 179 -29.10 7.30 -54.47
C ILE A 179 -29.40 8.61 -55.21
N LEU A 180 -28.89 9.75 -54.73
CA LEU A 180 -29.13 11.05 -55.36
C LEU A 180 -28.39 11.22 -56.70
N LYS A 181 -27.31 10.46 -56.91
CA LYS A 181 -26.52 10.47 -58.16
C LYS A 181 -27.03 9.52 -59.24
N MET A 182 -27.97 8.64 -58.91
CA MET A 182 -28.58 7.65 -59.81
C MET A 182 -29.86 8.19 -60.43
#